data_AF-B2TGX0-F1
#
_entry.id   AF-B2TGX0-F1
#
_cell.length_a   1.000
_cell.length_b   1.000
_cell.length_c   1.000
_cell.angle_alpha   90.00
_cell.angle_beta   90.00
_cell.angle_gamma   90.00
#
_symmetry.space_group_name_H-M   'P 1'
#
loop_
_entity.id
_entity.type
_entity.pdbx_description
1 polymer ?
#
loop_
_entity_poly.entity_id
_entity_poly.type
_entity_poly.pdbx_seq_one_letter_code
_entity_poly.pdbx_strand_id
1 'polypeptide(L)'
;MIFVTRLFIVALIGLCIAFGYLKWGEPALRAMKPVHASALADNEPATDPVAEPAAGTATVSPELRPLYGEYVARASNGRYSLNLGSAGASMVYTDPANHQYVYRGHYTVDGHALQVIWREQQTENGWKPITPVPDNMTIVSLNAINAPQRAFVRHVAASRQSTKEH
;
A
#
# COMPACT_ATOMS: atom_id res chain seq x y z
N MET A 1 -1.04 56.80 5.19
CA MET A 1 -0.32 56.16 4.07
C MET A 1 0.15 54.73 4.37
N ILE A 2 0.81 54.46 5.51
CA ILE A 2 1.41 53.13 5.82
C ILE A 2 0.39 51.96 5.87
N PHE A 3 -0.84 52.18 6.35
CA PHE A 3 -1.86 51.13 6.44
C PHE A 3 -2.36 50.64 5.07
N VAL A 4 -2.50 51.54 4.10
CA VAL A 4 -2.94 51.21 2.75
C VAL A 4 -1.88 50.37 2.04
N THR A 5 -0.60 50.70 2.23
CA THR A 5 0.53 49.94 1.68
C THR A 5 0.61 48.51 2.24
N ARG A 6 0.34 48.32 3.54
CA ARG A 6 0.33 46.99 4.16
C ARG A 6 -0.81 46.10 3.63
N LEU A 7 -2.02 46.66 3.46
CA LEU A 7 -3.13 45.94 2.85
C LEU A 7 -2.84 45.55 1.39
N PHE A 8 -2.16 46.42 0.65
CA PHE A 8 -1.77 46.16 -0.73
C PHE A 8 -0.76 45.00 -0.84
N ILE A 9 0.22 44.94 0.06
CA ILE A 9 1.21 43.86 0.11
C ILE A 9 0.55 42.52 0.46
N VAL A 10 -0.38 42.49 1.42
CA VAL A 10 -1.11 41.26 1.78
C VAL A 10 -1.98 40.78 0.62
N ALA A 11 -2.66 41.69 -0.09
CA ALA A 11 -3.45 41.35 -1.28
C ALA A 11 -2.57 40.79 -2.40
N LEU A 12 -1.36 41.35 -2.62
CA LEU A 12 -0.40 40.86 -3.61
C LEU A 12 0.11 39.45 -3.26
N ILE A 13 0.40 39.18 -1.98
CA ILE A 13 0.83 37.85 -1.54
C ILE A 13 -0.29 36.84 -1.74
N GLY A 14 -1.53 37.19 -1.39
CA GLY A 14 -2.71 36.33 -1.64
C GLY A 14 -2.92 36.04 -3.13
N LEU A 15 -2.75 37.04 -3.99
CA LEU A 15 -2.85 36.87 -5.45
C LEU A 15 -1.74 35.98 -6.01
N CYS A 16 -0.50 36.11 -5.52
CA CYS A 16 0.61 35.25 -5.92
C CYS A 16 0.40 33.78 -5.52
N ILE A 17 -0.15 33.53 -4.32
CA ILE A 17 -0.46 32.16 -3.87
C ILE A 17 -1.58 31.55 -4.74
N ALA A 18 -2.63 32.32 -5.03
CA ALA A 18 -3.73 31.87 -5.89
C ALA A 18 -3.27 31.55 -7.33
N PHE A 19 -2.46 32.43 -7.94
CA PHE A 19 -1.89 32.18 -9.26
C PHE A 19 -0.93 30.98 -9.27
N GLY A 20 -0.13 30.79 -8.22
CA GLY A 20 0.71 29.61 -8.06
C GLY A 20 -0.11 28.31 -8.03
N TYR A 21 -1.25 28.32 -7.34
CA TYR A 21 -2.12 27.16 -7.23
C TYR A 21 -2.85 26.84 -8.55
N LEU A 22 -3.33 27.86 -9.27
CA LEU A 22 -3.99 27.69 -10.56
C LEU A 22 -3.03 27.24 -11.67
N LYS A 23 -1.81 27.81 -11.75
CA LYS A 23 -0.87 27.46 -12.83
C LYS A 23 -0.23 26.08 -12.69
N TRP A 24 -0.17 25.52 -11.48
CA TRP A 24 0.50 24.25 -11.20
C TRP A 24 -0.42 23.14 -10.66
N GLY A 25 -1.64 23.47 -10.23
CA GLY A 25 -2.61 22.51 -9.70
C GLY A 25 -3.44 21.76 -10.75
N GLU A 26 -3.65 22.33 -11.95
CA GLU A 26 -4.51 21.72 -12.98
C GLU A 26 -3.91 20.53 -13.75
N PRO A 27 -2.60 20.43 -14.07
CA PRO A 27 -2.09 19.24 -14.76
C PRO A 27 -1.96 18.01 -13.84
N ALA A 28 -1.76 18.21 -12.54
CA ALA A 28 -1.66 17.10 -11.58
C ALA A 28 -3.00 16.37 -11.36
N LEU A 29 -4.13 17.08 -11.46
CA LEU A 29 -5.48 16.50 -11.33
C LEU A 29 -5.99 15.83 -12.62
N ARG A 30 -5.49 16.23 -13.80
CA ARG A 30 -5.81 15.54 -15.07
C ARG A 30 -5.03 14.25 -15.29
N ALA A 31 -3.87 14.08 -14.65
CA ALA A 31 -3.16 12.80 -14.62
C ALA A 31 -3.85 11.76 -13.72
N MET A 32 -4.76 12.19 -12.82
CA MET A 32 -5.58 11.33 -11.98
C MET A 32 -7.04 11.24 -12.48
N LYS A 33 -7.24 11.13 -13.80
CA LYS A 33 -8.52 10.64 -14.30
C LYS A 33 -8.55 9.11 -14.21
N PRO A 34 -9.50 8.51 -13.47
CA PRO A 34 -9.65 7.06 -13.44
C PRO A 34 -10.00 6.55 -14.84
N VAL A 35 -9.14 5.70 -15.41
CA VAL A 35 -9.42 4.88 -16.60
C VAL A 35 -10.34 3.73 -16.17
N HIS A 36 -11.53 4.09 -15.69
CA HIS A 36 -12.64 3.17 -15.48
C HIS A 36 -13.89 3.78 -16.10
N ALA A 37 -13.80 4.04 -17.41
CA ALA A 37 -14.96 3.89 -18.28
C ALA A 37 -15.05 2.40 -18.60
N SER A 38 -15.87 1.72 -17.82
CA SER A 38 -16.27 0.33 -17.94
C SER A 38 -16.50 -0.09 -19.39
N ALA A 39 -15.64 -0.96 -19.89
CA ALA A 39 -16.06 -2.05 -20.74
C ALA A 39 -16.92 -2.97 -19.86
N LEU A 40 -18.23 -2.74 -19.92
CA LEU A 40 -19.28 -3.69 -19.55
C LEU A 40 -18.96 -5.02 -20.27
N ALA A 41 -18.61 -6.05 -19.51
CA ALA A 41 -19.49 -7.16 -19.19
C ALA A 41 -19.75 -8.09 -20.37
N ASP A 42 -19.04 -9.23 -20.39
CA ASP A 42 -19.59 -10.49 -20.89
C ASP A 42 -18.84 -11.69 -20.28
N ASN A 43 -19.64 -12.61 -19.74
CA ASN A 43 -19.36 -14.00 -19.31
C ASN A 43 -18.95 -14.30 -17.84
N GLU A 44 -20.00 -14.44 -17.03
CA GLU A 44 -20.40 -15.55 -16.12
C GLU A 44 -19.54 -16.85 -15.97
N PRO A 45 -19.80 -17.72 -14.96
CA PRO A 45 -18.94 -17.92 -13.79
C PRO A 45 -18.35 -19.34 -13.66
N ALA A 46 -17.33 -19.53 -12.82
CA ALA A 46 -16.95 -20.86 -12.33
C ALA A 46 -16.22 -20.81 -10.97
N THR A 47 -16.93 -21.27 -9.94
CA THR A 47 -16.50 -22.07 -8.76
C THR A 47 -15.30 -21.64 -7.91
N ASP A 48 -15.62 -21.33 -6.65
CA ASP A 48 -14.81 -21.35 -5.42
C ASP A 48 -13.72 -22.45 -5.37
N PRO A 49 -12.56 -22.20 -4.70
CA PRO A 49 -12.57 -21.92 -3.26
C PRO A 49 -11.64 -20.78 -2.79
N VAL A 50 -12.10 -20.09 -1.73
CA VAL A 50 -11.43 -19.02 -0.97
C VAL A 50 -11.46 -17.66 -1.68
N ALA A 51 -12.62 -17.01 -1.59
CA ALA A 51 -12.81 -15.63 -2.00
C ALA A 51 -11.86 -14.66 -1.23
N GLU A 52 -10.71 -14.34 -1.84
CA GLU A 52 -10.24 -12.95 -1.91
C GLU A 52 -11.26 -12.18 -2.77
N PRO A 53 -12.05 -11.24 -2.22
CA PRO A 53 -12.90 -10.40 -3.05
C PRO A 53 -12.20 -9.07 -3.30
N ALA A 54 -11.80 -8.91 -4.56
CA ALA A 54 -11.66 -7.68 -5.33
C ALA A 54 -10.95 -6.51 -4.62
N ALA A 55 -9.63 -6.59 -4.57
CA ALA A 55 -8.84 -5.37 -4.72
C ALA A 55 -9.19 -4.77 -6.09
N GLY A 56 -9.70 -3.54 -6.11
CA GLY A 56 -9.85 -2.77 -7.34
C GLY A 56 -8.56 -2.88 -8.14
N THR A 57 -8.71 -3.09 -9.44
CA THR A 57 -7.67 -3.47 -10.41
C THR A 57 -6.44 -2.58 -10.31
N ALA A 58 -5.58 -2.84 -9.33
CA ALA A 58 -4.28 -2.26 -9.23
C ALA A 58 -3.46 -3.01 -10.27
N THR A 59 -3.23 -2.39 -11.42
CA THR A 59 -2.21 -2.83 -12.37
C THR A 59 -0.86 -2.65 -11.70
N VAL A 60 -0.52 -3.60 -10.83
CA VAL A 60 0.79 -3.69 -10.18
C VAL A 60 1.78 -4.05 -11.29
N SER A 61 2.76 -3.17 -11.52
CA SER A 61 3.76 -3.31 -12.60
C SER A 61 4.38 -4.72 -12.58
N PRO A 62 4.54 -5.41 -13.72
CA PRO A 62 5.17 -6.73 -13.78
C PRO A 62 6.58 -6.77 -13.18
N GLU A 63 7.22 -5.61 -13.04
CA GLU A 63 8.51 -5.41 -12.37
C GLU A 63 8.47 -5.72 -10.87
N LEU A 64 7.29 -5.77 -10.25
CA LEU A 64 7.10 -6.02 -8.83
C LEU A 64 6.93 -7.52 -8.49
N ARG A 65 6.76 -8.37 -9.51
CA ARG A 65 6.62 -9.83 -9.34
C ARG A 65 7.74 -10.46 -8.50
N PRO A 66 9.03 -10.07 -8.63
CA PRO A 66 10.10 -10.62 -7.80
C PRO A 66 9.94 -10.30 -6.31
N LEU A 67 9.19 -9.27 -5.95
CA LEU A 67 8.91 -8.90 -4.57
C LEU A 67 7.71 -9.65 -3.98
N TYR A 68 6.92 -10.37 -4.80
CA TYR A 68 5.73 -11.04 -4.31
C TYR A 68 6.04 -12.18 -3.36
N GLY A 69 5.27 -12.28 -2.28
CA GLY A 69 5.40 -13.34 -1.28
C GLY A 69 5.28 -12.81 0.15
N GLU A 70 5.47 -13.74 1.07
CA GLU A 70 5.40 -13.49 2.50
C GLU A 70 6.77 -13.07 3.06
N TYR A 71 6.79 -12.03 3.88
CA TYR A 71 7.93 -11.60 4.66
C TYR A 71 7.54 -11.51 6.13
N VAL A 72 8.40 -12.01 7.01
CA VAL A 72 8.14 -12.07 8.44
C VAL A 72 9.14 -11.20 9.18
N ALA A 73 8.65 -10.46 10.17
CA ALA A 73 9.47 -9.75 11.13
C ALA A 73 9.04 -10.13 12.56
N ARG A 74 10.01 -10.16 13.48
CA ARG A 74 9.76 -10.25 14.92
C ARG A 74 10.26 -8.97 15.56
N ALA A 75 9.45 -8.40 16.44
CA ALA A 75 9.77 -7.23 17.23
C ALA A 75 9.39 -7.47 18.71
N SER A 76 9.80 -6.59 19.60
CA SER A 76 9.50 -6.68 21.04
C SER A 76 8.00 -6.62 21.35
N ASN A 77 7.23 -5.99 20.46
CA ASN A 77 5.78 -5.87 20.58
C ASN A 77 5.00 -6.97 19.85
N GLY A 78 5.65 -7.91 19.16
CA GLY A 78 4.94 -9.01 18.50
C GLY A 78 5.57 -9.49 17.20
N ARG A 79 4.78 -10.23 16.43
CA ARG A 79 5.16 -10.81 15.13
C ARG A 79 4.39 -10.14 14.02
N TYR A 80 5.07 -9.82 12.93
CA TYR A 80 4.49 -9.28 11.71
C TYR A 80 4.70 -10.27 10.57
N SER A 81 3.66 -10.47 9.75
CA SER A 81 3.74 -11.10 8.44
C SER A 81 3.20 -10.11 7.41
N LEU A 82 4.06 -9.70 6.47
CA LEU A 82 3.74 -8.82 5.35
C LEU A 82 3.68 -9.67 4.09
N ASN A 83 2.56 -9.66 3.39
CA ASN A 83 2.41 -10.32 2.11
C ASN A 83 2.24 -9.26 1.01
N LEU A 84 3.10 -9.32 0.00
CA LEU A 84 3.02 -8.49 -1.20
C LEU A 84 2.51 -9.36 -2.36
N GLY A 85 1.46 -8.91 -3.03
CA GLY A 85 0.90 -9.59 -4.19
C GLY A 85 0.47 -8.64 -5.29
N SER A 86 -0.12 -9.20 -6.34
CA SER A 86 -0.70 -8.43 -7.46
C SER A 86 -1.95 -7.64 -7.07
N ALA A 87 -2.65 -8.06 -6.01
CA ALA A 87 -3.84 -7.37 -5.51
C ALA A 87 -3.51 -6.22 -4.54
N GLY A 88 -2.29 -6.14 -4.03
CA GLY A 88 -1.89 -5.16 -3.02
C GLY A 88 -1.03 -5.79 -1.93
N ALA A 89 -1.03 -5.15 -0.76
CA ALA A 89 -0.30 -5.61 0.41
C ALA A 89 -1.29 -6.01 1.52
N SER A 90 -0.99 -7.10 2.21
CA SER A 90 -1.66 -7.47 3.45
C SER A 90 -0.64 -7.62 4.58
N MET A 91 -1.06 -7.29 5.81
CA MET A 91 -0.23 -7.44 6.99
C MET A 91 -1.02 -8.11 8.10
N VAL A 92 -0.44 -9.17 8.65
CA VAL A 92 -0.90 -9.81 9.87
C VAL A 92 0.04 -9.41 11.00
N TYR A 93 -0.50 -8.84 12.06
CA TYR A 93 0.19 -8.56 13.30
C TYR A 93 -0.36 -9.46 14.42
N THR A 94 0.53 -10.16 15.11
CA THR A 94 0.20 -10.95 16.30
C THR A 94 0.90 -10.31 17.49
N ASP A 95 0.12 -9.84 18.46
CA ASP A 95 0.63 -9.22 19.67
C ASP A 95 1.20 -10.28 20.65
N PRO A 96 1.83 -9.89 21.77
CA PRO A 96 2.40 -10.83 22.73
C PRO A 96 1.34 -11.61 23.54
N ALA A 97 0.09 -11.12 23.54
CA ALA A 97 -1.06 -11.80 24.12
C ALA A 97 -1.75 -12.76 23.14
N ASN A 98 -1.20 -12.93 21.93
CA ASN A 98 -1.72 -13.73 20.82
C ASN A 98 -3.02 -13.20 20.19
N HIS A 99 -3.33 -11.91 20.34
CA HIS A 99 -4.36 -11.27 19.52
C HIS A 99 -3.82 -11.01 18.11
N GLN A 100 -4.64 -11.34 17.12
CA GLN A 100 -4.30 -11.20 15.71
C GLN A 100 -5.07 -10.04 15.09
N TYR A 101 -4.34 -9.18 14.38
CA TYR A 101 -4.87 -8.04 13.64
C TYR A 101 -4.46 -8.18 12.18
N VAL A 102 -5.40 -8.02 11.26
CA VAL A 102 -5.15 -8.15 9.82
C VAL A 102 -5.50 -6.85 9.12
N TYR A 103 -4.58 -6.36 8.30
CA TYR A 103 -4.69 -5.13 7.55
C TYR A 103 -4.50 -5.41 6.06
N ARG A 104 -5.18 -4.64 5.21
CA ARG A 104 -4.93 -4.63 3.77
C ARG A 104 -4.81 -3.21 3.23
N GLY A 105 -4.06 -3.10 2.14
CA GLY A 105 -3.72 -1.82 1.55
C GLY A 105 -3.13 -1.96 0.16
N HIS A 106 -2.75 -0.82 -0.39
CA HIS A 106 -2.01 -0.76 -1.65
C HIS A 106 -0.57 -0.39 -1.37
N TYR A 107 0.32 -0.77 -2.28
CA TYR A 107 1.71 -0.37 -2.19
C TYR A 107 2.22 0.16 -3.52
N THR A 108 3.22 1.02 -3.43
CA THR A 108 3.98 1.57 -4.56
C THR A 108 5.46 1.33 -4.32
N VAL A 109 6.22 1.16 -5.39
CA VAL A 109 7.67 0.98 -5.34
C VAL A 109 8.32 1.99 -6.27
N ASP A 110 9.35 2.66 -5.77
CA ASP A 110 10.19 3.60 -6.50
C ASP A 110 11.67 3.29 -6.20
N GLY A 111 12.33 2.58 -7.12
CA GLY A 111 13.67 2.04 -6.90
C GLY A 111 13.72 1.12 -5.68
N HIS A 112 14.42 1.56 -4.62
CA HIS A 112 14.52 0.85 -3.35
C HIS A 112 13.49 1.29 -2.30
N ALA A 113 12.64 2.28 -2.59
CA ALA A 113 11.59 2.72 -1.68
C ALA A 113 10.33 1.89 -1.91
N LEU A 114 9.75 1.35 -0.84
CA LEU A 114 8.46 0.68 -0.81
C LEU A 114 7.54 1.47 0.11
N GLN A 115 6.44 2.01 -0.41
CA GLN A 115 5.42 2.66 0.41
C GLN A 115 4.17 1.79 0.42
N VAL A 116 3.68 1.45 1.61
CA VAL A 116 2.42 0.74 1.80
C VAL A 116 1.42 1.66 2.47
N ILE A 117 0.20 1.73 1.95
CA ILE A 117 -0.89 2.53 2.53
C ILE A 117 -1.99 1.58 2.98
N TRP A 118 -2.08 1.37 4.30
CA TRP A 118 -3.12 0.55 4.92
C TRP A 118 -4.44 1.31 4.93
N ARG A 119 -5.51 0.69 4.46
CA ARG A 119 -6.82 1.35 4.33
C ARG A 119 -7.96 0.57 4.94
N GLU A 120 -7.76 -0.72 5.19
CA GLU A 120 -8.80 -1.58 5.76
C GLU A 120 -8.22 -2.51 6.81
N GLN A 121 -9.04 -2.83 7.81
CA GLN A 121 -8.74 -3.76 8.88
C GLN A 121 -9.82 -4.84 8.93
N GLN A 122 -9.39 -6.08 9.15
CA GLN A 122 -10.32 -7.19 9.38
C GLN A 122 -10.92 -7.08 10.78
N THR A 123 -12.24 -7.17 10.85
CA THR A 123 -13.04 -7.23 12.06
C THR A 123 -13.88 -8.51 12.05
N GLU A 124 -14.58 -8.81 13.14
CA GLU A 124 -15.50 -9.96 13.22
C GLU A 124 -16.56 -9.94 12.11
N ASN A 125 -16.97 -8.74 11.68
CA ASN A 125 -17.99 -8.54 10.64
C ASN A 125 -17.38 -8.36 9.23
N GLY A 126 -16.10 -8.70 9.04
CA GLY A 126 -15.39 -8.56 7.77
C GLY A 126 -14.48 -7.33 7.70
N TRP A 127 -14.14 -6.90 6.48
CA TRP A 127 -13.23 -5.77 6.23
C TRP A 127 -13.92 -4.44 6.50
N LYS A 128 -13.28 -3.62 7.34
CA LYS A 128 -13.74 -2.27 7.67
C LYS A 128 -12.71 -1.23 7.23
N PRO A 129 -13.13 -0.13 6.57
CA PRO A 129 -12.23 0.96 6.24
C PRO A 129 -11.69 1.64 7.51
N ILE A 130 -10.43 2.02 7.47
CA ILE A 130 -9.73 2.79 8.51
C ILE A 130 -9.17 4.08 7.92
N THR A 131 -8.74 4.99 8.78
CA THR A 131 -7.98 6.17 8.34
C THR A 131 -6.70 5.67 7.64
N PRO A 132 -6.39 6.12 6.41
CA PRO A 132 -5.22 5.65 5.70
C PRO A 132 -3.92 5.85 6.50
N VAL A 133 -3.18 4.76 6.71
CA VAL A 133 -1.89 4.80 7.43
C VAL A 133 -0.77 4.47 6.45
N PRO A 134 0.06 5.45 6.04
CA PRO A 134 1.22 5.19 5.21
C PRO A 134 2.37 4.59 6.05
N ASP A 135 3.03 3.60 5.49
CA ASP A 135 4.21 2.95 6.05
C ASP A 135 5.32 2.93 4.98
N ASN A 136 6.41 3.64 5.26
CA ASN A 136 7.52 3.79 4.33
C ASN A 136 8.62 2.80 4.69
N MET A 137 8.97 1.96 3.73
CA MET A 137 9.93 0.87 3.86
C MET A 137 11.01 0.98 2.78
N THR A 138 12.10 0.24 2.97
CA THR A 138 13.23 0.17 2.05
C THR A 138 13.48 -1.27 1.65
N ILE A 139 13.52 -1.54 0.36
CA ILE A 139 13.86 -2.83 -0.22
C ILE A 139 15.39 -2.96 -0.20
N VAL A 140 15.89 -3.79 0.71
CA VAL A 140 17.33 -4.08 0.86
C VAL A 140 17.74 -5.15 -0.15
N SER A 141 16.88 -6.15 -0.36
CA SER A 141 17.04 -7.19 -1.39
C SER A 141 15.68 -7.82 -1.71
N LEU A 142 15.63 -8.73 -2.69
CA LEU A 142 14.43 -9.54 -2.99
C LEU A 142 13.93 -10.39 -1.80
N ASN A 143 14.80 -10.59 -0.79
CA ASN A 143 14.51 -11.39 0.39
C ASN A 143 14.42 -10.54 1.67
N ALA A 144 14.63 -9.23 1.61
CA ALA A 144 14.71 -8.39 2.80
C ALA A 144 14.16 -6.98 2.57
N ILE A 145 13.26 -6.57 3.46
CA ILE A 145 12.63 -5.25 3.46
C ILE A 145 12.82 -4.65 4.86
N ASN A 146 13.35 -3.44 4.95
CA ASN A 146 13.47 -2.72 6.21
C ASN A 146 12.35 -1.70 6.36
N ALA A 147 11.68 -1.71 7.50
CA ALA A 147 10.77 -0.66 7.95
C ALA A 147 11.39 0.06 9.17
N PRO A 148 10.90 1.25 9.55
CA PRO A 148 11.55 2.10 10.57
C PRO A 148 11.79 1.43 11.93
N GLN A 149 11.00 0.40 12.27
CA GLN A 149 11.09 -0.31 13.55
C GLN A 149 11.27 -1.83 13.41
N ARG A 150 11.38 -2.35 12.19
CA ARG A 150 11.37 -3.80 11.96
C ARG A 150 12.02 -4.17 10.64
N ALA A 151 12.80 -5.25 10.65
CA ALA A 151 13.37 -5.86 9.46
C ALA A 151 12.56 -7.09 9.08
N PHE A 152 12.02 -7.09 7.87
CA PHE A 152 11.26 -8.18 7.28
C PHE A 152 12.19 -9.07 6.45
N VAL A 153 12.10 -10.38 6.68
CA VAL A 153 12.83 -11.39 5.91
C VAL A 153 11.83 -12.28 5.20
N ARG A 154 12.07 -12.57 3.92
CA ARG A 154 11.19 -13.42 3.12
C ARG A 154 11.08 -14.80 3.78
N HIS A 155 9.85 -15.23 4.01
CA HIS A 155 9.56 -16.55 4.50
C HIS A 155 9.59 -17.51 3.31
N VAL A 156 10.66 -18.29 3.21
CA VAL A 156 10.74 -19.41 2.26
C VAL A 156 10.15 -20.61 2.98
N ALA A 157 8.94 -21.02 2.58
CA ALA A 157 8.41 -22.29 3.02
C ALA A 157 9.42 -23.37 2.61
N ALA A 158 10.04 -24.03 3.60
CA ALA A 158 10.99 -25.10 3.34
C ALA A 158 10.25 -26.19 2.57
N SER A 159 10.48 -26.25 1.26
CA SER A 159 10.10 -27.38 0.43
C SER A 159 10.82 -28.59 1.00
N ARG A 160 10.10 -29.39 1.79
CA ARG A 160 10.55 -30.73 2.18
C ARG A 160 10.72 -31.51 0.87
N GLN A 161 11.95 -31.55 0.36
CA GLN A 161 12.38 -32.59 -0.56
C GLN A 161 12.28 -33.91 0.22
N SER A 162 11.12 -34.56 0.12
CA SER A 162 10.98 -35.97 0.41
C SER A 162 11.67 -36.72 -0.72
N THR A 163 12.99 -36.72 -0.71
CA THR A 163 13.78 -37.69 -1.47
C THR A 163 13.49 -39.05 -0.85
N LYS A 164 12.50 -39.76 -1.40
CA LYS A 164 12.36 -41.20 -1.18
C LYS A 164 13.54 -41.86 -1.88
N GLU A 165 14.64 -42.03 -1.15
CA GLU A 165 15.52 -43.15 -1.39
C GLU A 165 14.91 -44.34 -0.66
N HIS A 166 14.32 -45.27 -1.44
CA HIS A 166 14.40 -46.72 -1.24
C HIS A 166 13.59 -47.45 -2.31
#